data_AF-A0A1M5E1E8-F1
#
_entry.id   AF-A0A1M5E1E8-F1
#
_cell.length_a   1.000
_cell.length_b   1.000
_cell.length_c   1.000
_cell.angle_alpha   90.00
_cell.angle_beta   90.00
_cell.angle_gamma   90.00
#
_symmetry.space_group_name_H-M   'P 1'
#
loop_
_entity.id
_entity.type
_entity.pdbx_description
1 polymer ?
#
loop_
_entity_poly.entity_id
_entity_poly.type
_entity_poly.pdbx_seq_one_letter_code
_entity_poly.pdbx_strand_id
1 'polypeptide(L)'
;MKKIFTLIFLSASFYIRAQQFNKCSIQQIQLEIYDFTAKNLDLVKGDFNQDFLIEAWVNFENNKVTDVQYFLISSADDYSGANKKSISVSKKLHELISEKFKCFETSTEIGIYNEQFRFRIPLSENNIKTAIREVSASKE
;
A
#
# COMPACT_ATOMS: atom_id res chain seq x y z
N MET A 1 -20.50 -46.08 37.48
CA MET A 1 -20.57 -44.65 37.15
C MET A 1 -19.16 -44.08 37.07
N LYS A 2 -18.62 -43.85 35.86
CA LYS A 2 -17.37 -43.11 35.65
C LYS A 2 -17.64 -42.02 34.64
N LYS A 3 -17.39 -40.77 35.06
CA LYS A 3 -17.48 -39.55 34.26
C LYS A 3 -16.30 -39.54 33.29
N ILE A 4 -16.56 -39.34 32.00
CA ILE A 4 -15.56 -38.84 31.06
C ILE A 4 -16.18 -37.63 30.39
N PHE A 5 -15.79 -36.47 30.90
CA PHE A 5 -16.10 -35.17 30.33
C PHE A 5 -14.85 -34.71 29.59
N THR A 6 -15.11 -34.04 28.46
CA THR A 6 -14.23 -33.08 27.78
C THR A 6 -13.26 -33.65 26.74
N LEU A 7 -13.75 -33.74 25.51
CA LEU A 7 -12.93 -33.74 24.29
C LEU A 7 -13.36 -32.55 23.41
N ILE A 8 -12.98 -31.34 23.79
CA ILE A 8 -13.12 -30.15 22.92
C ILE A 8 -11.94 -29.21 23.21
N PHE A 9 -10.82 -29.38 22.51
CA PHE A 9 -9.78 -28.34 22.46
C PHE A 9 -8.84 -28.54 21.27
N LEU A 10 -9.33 -28.49 20.02
CA LEU A 10 -8.43 -28.58 18.86
C LEU A 10 -8.97 -28.01 17.52
N SER A 11 -9.88 -27.03 17.56
CA SER A 11 -10.37 -26.36 16.33
C SER A 11 -10.07 -24.85 16.25
N ALA A 12 -9.51 -24.23 17.30
CA ALA A 12 -9.18 -22.80 17.28
C ALA A 12 -7.89 -22.45 16.51
N SER A 13 -7.00 -23.43 16.29
CA SER A 13 -5.66 -23.18 15.73
C SER A 13 -5.64 -22.89 14.23
N PHE A 14 -6.71 -23.23 13.50
CA PHE A 14 -6.78 -23.02 12.04
C PHE A 14 -7.32 -21.64 11.65
N TYR A 15 -8.12 -20.99 12.51
CA TYR A 15 -8.71 -19.68 12.20
C TYR A 15 -7.71 -18.52 12.29
N ILE A 16 -6.61 -18.69 13.03
CA ILE A 16 -5.65 -17.59 13.24
C ILE A 16 -4.79 -17.34 11.98
N ARG A 17 -4.54 -18.36 11.16
CA ARG A 17 -3.70 -18.19 9.95
C ARG A 17 -4.40 -17.42 8.84
N ALA A 18 -5.69 -17.64 8.60
CA ALA A 18 -6.42 -17.01 7.50
C ALA A 18 -6.51 -15.48 7.63
N GLN A 19 -6.45 -14.93 8.85
CA GLN A 19 -6.60 -13.49 9.09
C GLN A 19 -5.31 -12.67 8.86
N GLN A 20 -4.15 -13.33 8.69
CA GLN A 20 -2.89 -12.64 8.39
C GLN A 20 -2.65 -12.45 6.89
N PHE A 21 -3.14 -13.36 6.03
CA PHE A 21 -2.88 -13.30 4.58
C PHE A 21 -3.51 -12.08 3.91
N ASN A 22 -4.71 -11.64 4.35
CA ASN A 22 -5.40 -10.52 3.70
C ASN A 22 -4.65 -9.18 3.88
N LYS A 23 -3.95 -8.98 5.01
CA LYS A 23 -3.29 -7.71 5.34
C LYS A 23 -2.09 -7.35 4.44
N CYS A 24 -1.60 -8.31 3.64
CA CYS A 24 -0.43 -8.11 2.78
C CYS A 24 -0.75 -8.06 1.28
N SER A 25 -2.01 -7.89 0.89
CA SER A 25 -2.28 -7.63 -0.52
C SER A 25 -1.87 -6.22 -0.91
N ILE A 26 -1.27 -6.12 -2.09
CA ILE A 26 -0.96 -4.82 -2.73
C ILE A 26 -2.24 -3.99 -2.87
N GLN A 27 -3.36 -4.64 -3.22
CA GLN A 27 -4.67 -4.01 -3.32
C GLN A 27 -5.07 -3.33 -2.00
N GLN A 28 -5.00 -4.04 -0.87
CA GLN A 28 -5.35 -3.49 0.43
C GLN A 28 -4.42 -2.32 0.81
N ILE A 29 -3.11 -2.46 0.56
CA ILE A 29 -2.14 -1.39 0.83
C ILE A 29 -2.48 -0.12 0.04
N GLN A 30 -2.78 -0.25 -1.26
CA GLN A 30 -3.19 0.89 -2.09
C GLN A 30 -4.46 1.56 -1.56
N LEU A 31 -5.49 0.77 -1.21
CA LEU A 31 -6.75 1.30 -0.67
C LEU A 31 -6.54 2.07 0.64
N GLU A 32 -5.71 1.55 1.55
CA GLU A 32 -5.40 2.22 2.82
C GLU A 32 -4.64 3.53 2.61
N ILE A 33 -3.72 3.57 1.64
CA ILE A 33 -3.01 4.80 1.28
C ILE A 33 -3.99 5.81 0.68
N TYR A 34 -4.90 5.39 -0.20
CA TYR A 34 -5.89 6.28 -0.81
C TYR A 34 -6.90 6.82 0.19
N ASP A 35 -7.35 6.00 1.14
CA ASP A 35 -8.20 6.46 2.24
C ASP A 35 -7.48 7.49 3.12
N PHE A 36 -6.21 7.25 3.45
CA PHE A 36 -5.39 8.24 4.15
C PHE A 36 -5.26 9.54 3.35
N THR A 37 -4.97 9.46 2.05
CA THR A 37 -4.86 10.63 1.17
C THR A 37 -6.17 11.40 1.09
N ALA A 38 -7.31 10.73 0.95
CA ALA A 38 -8.62 11.38 0.94
C ALA A 38 -8.88 12.18 2.22
N LYS A 39 -8.56 11.60 3.38
CA LYS A 39 -8.77 12.22 4.70
C LYS A 39 -7.77 13.34 5.02
N ASN A 40 -6.62 13.35 4.35
CA ASN A 40 -5.51 14.26 4.64
C ASN A 40 -5.02 14.97 3.37
N LEU A 41 -5.94 15.30 2.45
CA LEU A 41 -5.58 15.75 1.10
C LEU A 41 -4.65 16.96 1.13
N ASP A 42 -4.97 17.97 1.93
CA ASP A 42 -4.15 19.18 2.03
C ASP A 42 -2.72 18.88 2.53
N LEU A 43 -2.58 17.94 3.45
CA LEU A 43 -1.29 17.51 4.00
C LEU A 43 -0.49 16.67 3.00
N VAL A 44 -1.15 15.88 2.14
CA VAL A 44 -0.49 15.06 1.12
C VAL A 44 -0.14 15.88 -0.12
N LYS A 45 -1.07 16.74 -0.56
CA LYS A 45 -0.94 17.60 -1.72
C LYS A 45 0.06 18.73 -1.49
N GLY A 46 0.14 19.29 -0.28
CA GLY A 46 0.95 20.47 -0.03
C GLY A 46 0.62 21.59 -1.04
N ASP A 47 1.65 22.18 -1.63
CA ASP A 47 1.53 23.26 -2.62
C ASP A 47 1.38 22.78 -4.07
N PHE A 48 1.21 21.47 -4.31
CA PHE A 48 1.13 20.92 -5.67
C PHE A 48 -0.24 21.20 -6.32
N ASN A 49 -0.29 21.37 -7.65
CA ASN A 49 -1.57 21.50 -8.37
C ASN A 49 -2.33 20.15 -8.36
N GLN A 50 -3.67 20.20 -8.39
CA GLN A 50 -4.57 19.05 -8.36
C GLN A 50 -4.44 18.10 -9.56
N ASP A 51 -3.83 18.57 -10.65
CA ASP A 51 -3.59 17.79 -11.86
C ASP A 51 -2.31 16.92 -11.79
N PHE A 52 -1.59 16.97 -10.66
CA PHE A 52 -0.40 16.14 -10.44
C PHE A 52 -0.74 14.85 -9.68
N LEU A 53 0.15 13.87 -9.81
CA LEU A 53 0.17 12.63 -9.04
C LEU A 53 1.51 12.52 -8.31
N ILE A 54 1.51 11.86 -7.15
CA ILE A 54 2.75 11.41 -6.51
C ILE A 54 2.96 9.95 -6.92
N GLU A 55 4.09 9.62 -7.52
CA GLU A 55 4.53 8.23 -7.71
C GLU A 55 5.49 7.85 -6.60
N ALA A 56 5.15 6.81 -5.85
CA ALA A 56 5.98 6.24 -4.81
C ALA A 56 6.70 5.01 -5.36
N TRP A 57 8.02 4.97 -5.15
CA TRP A 57 8.89 3.85 -5.49
C TRP A 57 9.34 3.20 -4.18
N VAL A 58 8.88 1.99 -3.91
CA VAL A 58 9.28 1.21 -2.75
C VAL A 58 10.32 0.20 -3.21
N ASN A 59 11.55 0.38 -2.74
CA ASN A 59 12.68 -0.48 -3.10
C ASN A 59 12.83 -1.62 -2.09
N PHE A 60 13.04 -2.83 -2.60
CA PHE A 60 13.25 -4.02 -1.78
C PHE A 60 14.63 -4.64 -2.02
N GLU A 61 15.30 -5.05 -0.94
CA GLU A 61 16.45 -5.94 -0.99
C GLU A 61 16.24 -7.07 0.02
N ASN A 62 16.36 -8.32 -0.42
CA ASN A 62 16.14 -9.50 0.43
C ASN A 62 14.80 -9.44 1.20
N ASN A 63 13.72 -9.09 0.50
CA ASN A 63 12.37 -8.87 1.03
C ASN A 63 12.22 -7.73 2.04
N LYS A 64 13.24 -6.87 2.22
CA LYS A 64 13.18 -5.71 3.12
C LYS A 64 13.05 -4.41 2.36
N VAL A 65 12.18 -3.52 2.85
CA VAL A 65 12.10 -2.15 2.34
C VAL A 65 13.41 -1.44 2.67
N THR A 66 14.18 -1.05 1.67
CA THR A 66 15.45 -0.32 1.84
C THR A 66 15.27 1.18 1.73
N ASP A 67 14.40 1.61 0.81
CA ASP A 67 14.16 3.02 0.53
C ASP A 67 12.76 3.24 -0.06
N VAL A 68 12.19 4.42 0.18
CA VAL A 68 10.97 4.87 -0.46
C VAL A 68 11.17 6.26 -1.06
N GLN A 69 11.10 6.34 -2.38
CA GLN A 69 11.30 7.56 -3.14
C GLN A 69 9.97 8.09 -3.67
N TYR A 70 9.88 9.40 -3.82
CA TYR A 70 8.65 10.07 -4.25
C TYR A 70 8.93 11.01 -5.41
N PHE A 71 8.07 10.94 -6.41
CA PHE A 71 8.17 11.76 -7.60
C PHE A 71 6.84 12.45 -7.86
N LEU A 72 6.88 13.75 -8.12
CA LEU A 72 5.74 14.48 -8.66
C LEU A 72 5.70 14.27 -10.17
N ILE A 73 4.53 13.89 -10.68
CA ILE A 73 4.28 13.61 -12.10
C ILE A 73 3.07 14.44 -12.54
N SER A 74 3.21 15.20 -13.62
CA SER A 74 2.08 15.87 -14.26
C SER A 74 1.19 14.83 -14.94
N SER A 75 -0.13 14.94 -14.82
CA SER A 75 -1.06 14.10 -15.59
C SER A 75 -1.00 14.36 -17.11
N ALA A 76 -0.44 15.51 -17.53
CA ALA A 76 -0.26 15.86 -18.95
C ALA A 76 0.98 15.23 -19.59
N ASP A 77 1.96 14.80 -18.78
CA ASP A 77 3.08 14.01 -19.27
C ASP A 77 2.61 12.56 -19.37
N ASP A 78 2.45 12.10 -20.61
CA ASP A 78 2.12 10.72 -20.94
C ASP A 78 2.98 9.76 -20.10
N TYR A 79 2.40 8.61 -19.74
CA TYR A 79 2.83 7.64 -18.70
C TYR A 79 4.31 7.17 -18.79
N SER A 80 5.05 7.64 -19.79
CA SER A 80 6.48 7.54 -20.10
C SER A 80 7.46 7.94 -18.99
N GLY A 81 7.08 8.86 -18.08
CA GLY A 81 7.93 9.23 -16.94
C GLY A 81 9.15 10.11 -17.25
N ALA A 82 9.17 10.80 -18.40
CA ALA A 82 10.29 11.65 -18.81
C ALA A 82 10.51 12.90 -17.92
N ASN A 83 9.48 13.38 -17.22
CA ASN A 83 9.51 14.61 -16.41
C ASN A 83 9.15 14.35 -14.93
N LYS A 84 9.83 13.39 -14.29
CA LYS A 84 9.64 13.14 -12.85
C LYS A 84 10.45 14.13 -12.02
N LYS A 85 9.79 14.88 -11.14
CA LYS A 85 10.47 15.73 -10.15
C LYS A 85 10.54 15.00 -8.82
N SER A 86 11.73 14.72 -8.30
CA SER A 86 11.89 14.18 -6.94
C SER A 86 11.32 15.17 -5.93
N ILE A 87 10.55 14.67 -4.96
CA ILE A 87 9.91 15.47 -3.92
C ILE A 87 10.07 14.83 -2.54
N SER A 88 9.96 15.68 -1.52
CA SER A 88 9.68 15.21 -0.17
C SER A 88 8.18 15.22 0.06
N VAL A 89 7.67 14.17 0.70
CA VAL A 89 6.28 14.10 1.14
C VAL A 89 6.17 14.37 2.63
N SER A 90 4.95 14.54 3.13
CA SER A 90 4.71 14.67 4.56
C SER A 90 5.22 13.43 5.32
N LYS A 91 5.76 13.64 6.52
CA LYS A 91 6.28 12.57 7.38
C LYS A 91 5.25 11.45 7.60
N LYS A 92 3.98 11.82 7.83
CA LYS A 92 2.89 10.86 8.06
C LYS A 92 2.63 9.96 6.85
N LEU A 93 2.69 10.50 5.63
CA LEU A 93 2.52 9.70 4.42
C LEU A 93 3.69 8.72 4.26
N HIS A 94 4.92 9.20 4.47
CA HIS A 94 6.10 8.35 4.40
C HIS A 94 6.05 7.22 5.43
N GLU A 95 5.71 7.52 6.68
CA GLU A 95 5.58 6.53 7.75
C GLU A 95 4.52 5.47 7.43
N LEU A 96 3.35 5.90 6.94
CA LEU A 96 2.28 4.98 6.53
C LEU A 96 2.76 4.02 5.45
N ILE A 97 3.33 4.53 4.35
CA ILE A 97 3.79 3.70 3.24
C ILE A 97 4.85 2.71 3.73
N SER A 98 5.88 3.21 4.42
CA SER A 98 6.93 2.35 4.97
C SER A 98 6.37 1.28 5.92
N GLU A 99 5.39 1.60 6.75
CA GLU A 99 4.74 0.63 7.65
C GLU A 99 3.97 -0.45 6.87
N LYS A 100 3.19 -0.08 5.87
CA LYS A 100 2.35 -1.03 5.12
C LYS A 100 3.17 -2.03 4.32
N PHE A 101 4.28 -1.58 3.73
CA PHE A 101 5.16 -2.45 2.97
C PHE A 101 6.08 -3.33 3.83
N LYS A 102 6.22 -3.09 5.15
CA LYS A 102 6.94 -4.01 6.06
C LYS A 102 6.34 -5.41 6.11
N CYS A 103 5.07 -5.55 5.77
CA CYS A 103 4.42 -6.84 5.85
C CYS A 103 4.98 -7.84 4.81
N PHE A 104 5.60 -7.35 3.72
CA PHE A 104 6.35 -8.17 2.76
C PHE A 104 7.66 -8.74 3.32
N GLU A 105 8.20 -8.19 4.41
CA GLU A 105 9.42 -8.71 5.06
C GLU A 105 9.24 -10.11 5.65
N THR A 106 8.01 -10.46 5.96
CA THR A 106 7.66 -11.74 6.61
C THR A 106 6.95 -12.70 5.67
N SER A 107 6.59 -12.25 4.46
CA SER A 107 5.95 -13.09 3.45
C SER A 107 7.00 -13.90 2.69
N THR A 108 6.86 -15.23 2.73
CA THR A 108 7.66 -16.17 1.93
C THR A 108 7.07 -16.38 0.53
N GLU A 109 5.86 -15.88 0.29
CA GLU A 109 5.07 -16.16 -0.92
C GLU A 109 5.23 -15.12 -2.02
N ILE A 110 5.98 -14.05 -1.75
CA ILE A 110 6.08 -12.92 -2.66
C ILE A 110 7.51 -12.84 -3.18
N GLY A 111 7.69 -13.29 -4.42
CA GLY A 111 8.96 -13.33 -5.15
C GLY A 111 9.52 -11.96 -5.53
N ILE A 112 9.37 -10.93 -4.68
CA ILE A 112 9.98 -9.60 -4.86
C ILE A 112 11.44 -9.69 -4.40
N TYR A 113 12.22 -10.55 -5.03
CA TYR A 113 13.67 -10.58 -4.83
C TYR A 113 14.30 -9.51 -5.74
N ASN A 114 14.66 -8.37 -5.15
CA ASN A 114 15.30 -7.21 -5.79
C ASN A 114 14.40 -6.47 -6.79
N GLU A 115 13.10 -6.38 -6.51
CA GLU A 115 12.17 -5.63 -7.33
C GLU A 115 11.80 -4.29 -6.68
N GLN A 116 11.45 -3.33 -7.52
CA GLN A 116 10.92 -2.04 -7.10
C GLN A 116 9.41 -2.04 -7.32
N PHE A 117 8.65 -1.82 -6.25
CA PHE A 117 7.21 -1.64 -6.37
C PHE A 117 6.90 -0.16 -6.63
N ARG A 118 6.09 0.12 -7.66
CA ARG A 118 5.70 1.49 -8.03
C ARG A 118 4.18 1.62 -7.96
N PHE A 119 3.71 2.67 -7.31
CA PHE A 119 2.29 3.02 -7.33
C PHE A 119 2.10 4.53 -7.30
N ARG A 120 0.91 4.97 -7.69
CA ARG A 120 0.57 6.39 -7.81
C ARG A 120 -0.51 6.78 -6.82
N ILE A 121 -0.36 7.98 -6.28
CA ILE A 121 -1.22 8.60 -5.28
C ILE A 121 -1.82 9.86 -5.93
N PRO A 122 -3.14 9.85 -6.21
CA PRO A 122 -3.81 11.02 -6.78
C PRO A 122 -3.95 12.17 -5.78
N LEU A 123 -3.86 13.40 -6.27
CA LEU A 123 -3.92 14.64 -5.47
C LEU A 123 -5.21 15.45 -5.66
N SER A 124 -6.25 14.85 -6.22
CA SER A 124 -7.59 15.44 -6.31
C SER A 124 -8.65 14.46 -5.82
N GLU A 125 -9.70 14.96 -5.17
CA GLU A 125 -10.75 14.11 -4.62
C GLU A 125 -11.40 13.21 -5.67
N ASN A 126 -11.63 13.74 -6.87
CA ASN A 126 -12.24 12.98 -7.97
C ASN A 126 -11.32 11.86 -8.45
N ASN A 127 -10.02 12.12 -8.56
CA ASN A 127 -9.06 11.11 -8.98
C ASN A 127 -8.84 10.06 -7.87
N ILE A 128 -8.88 10.46 -6.59
CA ILE A 128 -8.83 9.53 -5.46
C ILE A 128 -10.03 8.58 -5.47
N LYS A 129 -11.26 9.11 -5.62
CA LYS A 129 -12.47 8.29 -5.73
C LYS A 129 -12.40 7.31 -6.91
N THR A 130 -11.87 7.78 -8.03
CA THR A 130 -11.67 6.95 -9.23
C THR A 130 -10.69 5.82 -8.97
N ALA A 131 -9.53 6.12 -8.38
CA ALA A 131 -8.51 5.14 -8.04
C ALA A 131 -9.01 4.09 -7.03
N ILE A 132 -9.76 4.51 -6.00
CA ILE A 132 -10.39 3.59 -5.04
C ILE A 132 -11.33 2.62 -5.76
N ARG A 133 -12.19 3.14 -6.66
CA ARG A 133 -13.12 2.31 -7.43
C ARG A 133 -12.40 1.30 -8.32
N GLU A 134 -11.35 1.73 -9.02
CA GLU A 134 -10.57 0.88 -9.91
C GLU A 134 -9.83 -0.23 -9.15
N VAL A 135 -9.13 0.13 -8.07
CA VAL A 135 -8.45 -0.86 -7.22
C VAL A 135 -9.45 -1.79 -6.55
N SER A 136 -10.62 -1.31 -6.12
CA SER A 136 -11.65 -2.21 -5.54
C SER A 136 -12.28 -3.15 -6.56
N ALA A 137 -12.25 -2.80 -7.85
CA ALA A 137 -12.81 -3.60 -8.93
C ALA A 137 -11.83 -4.63 -9.49
N SER A 138 -10.53 -4.49 -9.24
CA SER A 138 -9.54 -5.49 -9.65
C SER A 138 -9.76 -6.78 -8.84
N LYS A 139 -9.97 -7.89 -9.54
CA LYS A 139 -9.97 -9.23 -8.91
C LYS A 139 -8.51 -9.68 -8.77
N GLU A 140 -8.14 -10.14 -7.57
CA GLU A 140 -6.89 -10.87 -7.33
C GLU A 140 -6.88 -12.22 -8.06
#